data_AF-A0A650A682-F1
#
_entry.id   AF-A0A650A682-F1
#
_cell.length_a   1.000
_cell.length_b   1.000
_cell.length_c   1.000
_cell.angle_alpha   90.00
_cell.angle_beta   90.00
_cell.angle_gamma   90.00
#
_symmetry.space_group_name_H-M   'P 1'
#
loop_
_entity.id
_entity.type
_entity.pdbx_description
1 polymer ?
#
loop_
_entity_poly.entity_id
_entity_poly.type
_entity_poly.pdbx_seq_one_letter_code
_entity_poly.pdbx_strand_id
1 'polypeptide(L)'
;MIYENWDDIAERATKGWALSTRRSSVKKNAPSKIRTELNKILDDELAWAQIYRAMKAVAELSGSEQSIDEGNRIHLTGGDFEYHERVTPDNEETYKVLVEVNR
;
A
#
# COMPACT_ATOMS: atom_id res chain seq x y z
N MET A 1 11.36 7.11 -4.74
CA MET A 1 10.80 6.11 -3.80
C MET A 1 9.33 6.43 -3.53
N ILE A 2 8.51 5.48 -3.02
CA ILE A 2 7.04 5.62 -2.89
C ILE A 2 6.60 6.95 -2.24
N TYR A 3 7.27 7.37 -1.16
CA TYR A 3 7.00 8.63 -0.49
C TYR A 3 7.15 9.86 -1.40
N GLU A 4 8.25 9.94 -2.16
CA GLU A 4 8.57 11.08 -3.03
C GLU A 4 7.58 11.26 -4.18
N ASN A 5 6.84 10.21 -4.54
CA ASN A 5 5.90 10.21 -5.67
C ASN A 5 4.45 10.05 -5.21
N TRP A 6 4.20 10.24 -3.91
CA TRP A 6 2.94 9.89 -3.27
C TRP A 6 1.73 10.52 -3.96
N ASP A 7 1.78 11.81 -4.27
CA ASP A 7 0.66 12.52 -4.90
C ASP A 7 0.29 11.97 -6.30
N ASP A 8 1.25 11.37 -7.02
CA ASP A 8 1.02 10.80 -8.36
C ASP A 8 0.42 9.40 -8.30
N ILE A 9 0.78 8.63 -7.27
CA ILE A 9 0.45 7.21 -7.17
C ILE A 9 -0.73 6.93 -6.23
N ALA A 10 -0.93 7.78 -5.21
CA ALA A 10 -1.99 7.63 -4.23
C ALA A 10 -3.38 7.85 -4.86
N GLU A 11 -4.38 7.20 -4.28
CA GLU A 11 -5.77 7.36 -4.65
C GLU A 11 -6.61 7.74 -3.43
N ARG A 12 -7.73 8.44 -3.69
CA ARG A 12 -8.65 8.85 -2.64
C ARG A 12 -9.37 7.62 -2.09
N ALA A 13 -9.26 7.43 -0.77
CA ALA A 13 -9.91 6.40 0.01
C ALA A 13 -10.81 7.03 1.09
N THR A 14 -11.62 6.20 1.77
CA THR A 14 -12.53 6.66 2.84
C THR A 14 -11.81 7.39 3.99
N LYS A 15 -10.54 7.03 4.24
CA LYS A 15 -9.72 7.61 5.32
C LYS A 15 -8.71 8.67 4.85
N GLY A 16 -8.80 9.16 3.60
CA GLY A 16 -7.84 10.13 3.06
C GLY A 16 -7.17 9.61 1.78
N TRP A 17 -5.84 9.69 1.70
CA TRP A 17 -5.07 9.19 0.57
C TRP A 17 -4.41 7.87 0.92
N ALA A 18 -4.50 6.91 0.01
CA ALA A 18 -3.95 5.59 0.22
C ALA A 18 -3.39 4.99 -1.06
N LEU A 19 -2.42 4.11 -0.87
CA LEU A 19 -1.88 3.22 -1.87
C LEU A 19 -2.32 1.80 -1.57
N SER A 20 -3.02 1.18 -2.51
CA SER A 20 -3.54 -0.18 -2.37
C SER A 20 -2.94 -1.10 -3.41
N THR A 21 -2.53 -2.29 -2.98
CA THR A 21 -2.07 -3.35 -3.87
C THR A 21 -3.24 -4.18 -4.41
N ARG A 22 -4.47 -3.86 -4.02
CA ARG A 22 -5.67 -4.48 -4.57
C ARG A 22 -5.71 -4.22 -6.08
N ARG A 23 -6.16 -5.20 -6.85
CA ARG A 23 -6.52 -4.96 -8.26
C ARG A 23 -7.70 -4.00 -8.25
N SER A 24 -7.67 -2.95 -9.07
CA SER A 24 -8.85 -2.09 -9.22
C SER A 24 -10.04 -2.98 -9.56
N SER A 25 -11.18 -2.74 -8.90
CA SER A 25 -12.32 -3.65 -8.77
C SER A 25 -13.12 -3.90 -10.06
N VAL A 26 -12.53 -3.70 -11.24
CA VAL A 26 -13.26 -3.78 -12.50
C VAL A 26 -13.03 -5.10 -13.23
N LYS A 27 -11.83 -5.72 -13.15
CA LYS A 27 -11.60 -7.04 -13.79
C LYS A 27 -10.54 -7.84 -13.04
N LYS A 28 -10.79 -9.16 -12.93
CA LYS A 28 -9.85 -10.19 -12.42
C LYS A 28 -8.43 -10.10 -13.02
N ASN A 29 -8.25 -9.41 -14.15
CA ASN A 29 -6.98 -9.29 -14.88
C ASN A 29 -6.44 -7.85 -15.02
N ALA A 30 -7.03 -6.86 -14.34
CA ALA A 30 -6.50 -5.49 -14.40
C ALA A 30 -5.22 -5.38 -13.55
N PRO A 31 -4.09 -4.91 -14.11
CA PRO A 31 -2.90 -4.60 -13.32
C PRO A 31 -3.24 -3.52 -12.29
N SER A 32 -2.64 -3.62 -11.11
CA SER A 32 -2.87 -2.60 -10.08
C SER A 32 -2.28 -1.26 -10.52
N LYS A 33 -3.02 -0.18 -10.24
CA LYS A 33 -2.64 1.18 -10.61
C LYS A 33 -1.28 1.54 -10.02
N ILE A 34 -1.05 1.23 -8.73
CA ILE A 34 0.22 1.49 -8.04
C ILE A 34 1.43 0.92 -8.78
N ARG A 35 1.39 -0.36 -9.18
CA ARG A 35 2.50 -1.02 -9.86
C ARG A 35 2.74 -0.40 -11.24
N THR A 36 1.65 -0.08 -11.93
CA THR A 36 1.71 0.54 -13.26
C THR A 36 2.38 1.91 -13.19
N GLU A 37 1.98 2.76 -12.26
CA GLU A 37 2.55 4.12 -12.14
C GLU A 37 3.98 4.09 -11.61
N LEU A 38 4.31 3.23 -10.62
CA LEU A 38 5.68 3.09 -10.14
C LEU A 38 6.64 2.61 -11.23
N ASN A 39 6.23 1.64 -12.05
CA ASN A 39 7.04 1.17 -13.16
C ASN A 39 7.32 2.27 -14.19
N LYS A 40 6.34 3.13 -14.48
CA LYS A 40 6.53 4.29 -15.38
C LYS A 40 7.48 5.32 -14.79
N ILE A 41 7.34 5.64 -13.51
CA ILE A 41 8.15 6.65 -12.82
C ILE A 41 9.61 6.21 -12.73
N LEU A 42 9.83 4.93 -12.47
CA LEU A 42 11.16 4.37 -12.22
C LEU A 42 11.81 3.76 -13.47
N ASP A 43 11.07 3.70 -14.59
CA ASP A 43 11.47 3.01 -15.82
C ASP A 43 11.97 1.58 -15.55
N ASP A 44 11.23 0.85 -14.71
CA ASP A 44 11.61 -0.49 -14.21
C ASP A 44 10.40 -1.44 -14.14
N GLU A 45 10.66 -2.74 -14.18
CA GLU A 45 9.65 -3.78 -14.02
C GLU A 45 9.64 -4.30 -12.57
N LEU A 46 9.01 -3.56 -11.66
CA LEU A 46 8.97 -3.93 -10.25
C LEU A 46 8.17 -5.22 -10.01
N ALA A 47 8.71 -6.11 -9.18
CA ALA A 47 7.98 -7.21 -8.58
C ALA A 47 7.13 -6.73 -7.39
N TRP A 48 5.99 -7.40 -7.14
CA TRP A 48 5.12 -7.08 -6.01
C TRP A 48 5.84 -7.12 -4.65
N ALA A 49 6.77 -8.06 -4.48
CA ALA A 49 7.57 -8.14 -3.25
C ALA A 49 8.41 -6.88 -2.99
N GLN A 50 8.90 -6.20 -4.04
CA GLN A 50 9.63 -4.94 -3.90
C GLN A 50 8.69 -3.81 -3.49
N ILE A 51 7.50 -3.74 -4.10
CA ILE A 51 6.48 -2.74 -3.73
C ILE A 51 6.08 -2.92 -2.26
N TYR A 52 5.84 -4.15 -1.81
CA TYR A 52 5.47 -4.42 -0.42
C TYR A 52 6.56 -4.01 0.57
N ARG A 53 7.82 -4.33 0.27
CA ARG A 53 8.96 -3.93 1.08
C ARG A 53 9.09 -2.40 1.14
N ALA A 54 8.91 -1.72 0.01
CA ALA A 54 8.97 -0.27 -0.05
C ALA A 54 7.83 0.38 0.77
N MET A 55 6.61 -0.14 0.67
CA MET A 55 5.48 0.35 1.47
C MET A 55 5.74 0.18 2.98
N LYS A 56 6.25 -1.00 3.38
CA LYS A 56 6.60 -1.28 4.77
C LYS A 56 7.70 -0.34 5.27
N ALA A 57 8.76 -0.18 4.48
CA ALA A 57 9.88 0.70 4.82
C ALA A 57 9.44 2.17 4.96
N VAL A 58 8.54 2.67 4.12
CA VAL A 58 7.99 4.03 4.27
C VAL A 58 7.28 4.20 5.61
N ALA A 59 6.43 3.24 6.01
CA ALA A 59 5.76 3.30 7.30
C ALA A 59 6.75 3.22 8.48
N GLU A 60 7.72 2.30 8.44
CA GLU A 60 8.78 2.16 9.47
C GLU A 60 9.59 3.47 9.61
N LEU A 61 10.00 4.06 8.49
CA LEU A 61 10.75 5.33 8.48
C LEU A 61 9.92 6.51 8.96
N SER A 62 8.59 6.45 8.85
CA SER A 62 7.69 7.47 9.39
C SER A 62 7.44 7.37 10.89
N GLY A 63 8.08 6.41 11.58
CA GLY A 63 7.95 6.20 13.02
C GLY A 63 6.83 5.24 13.43
N SER A 64 6.25 4.49 12.48
CA SER A 64 5.20 3.52 12.80
C SER A 64 5.76 2.28 13.52
N GLU A 65 4.98 1.77 14.48
CA GLU A 65 5.29 0.56 15.24
C GLU A 65 4.52 -0.66 14.73
N GLN A 66 5.17 -1.83 14.77
CA GLN A 66 4.59 -3.07 14.29
C GLN A 66 3.64 -3.72 15.30
N SER A 67 2.44 -4.04 14.84
CA SER A 67 1.50 -4.92 15.52
C SER A 67 1.02 -6.03 14.57
N ILE A 68 0.55 -7.13 15.16
CA ILE A 68 -0.03 -8.26 14.45
C ILE A 68 -1.44 -8.46 15.00
N ASP A 69 -2.41 -8.61 14.11
CA ASP A 69 -3.80 -8.85 14.51
C ASP A 69 -4.14 -10.33 14.71
N GLU A 70 -5.38 -10.62 15.11
CA GLU A 70 -5.89 -11.99 15.34
C GLU A 70 -5.84 -12.86 14.07
N GLY A 71 -5.80 -12.26 12.88
CA GLY A 71 -5.66 -12.93 11.60
C GLY A 71 -4.20 -13.15 11.17
N ASN A 72 -3.23 -12.90 12.06
CA ASN A 72 -1.80 -12.94 11.78
C ASN A 72 -1.38 -11.96 10.66
N ARG A 73 -2.10 -10.83 10.53
CA ARG A 73 -1.83 -9.79 9.54
C ARG A 73 -0.96 -8.70 10.15
N ILE A 74 0.00 -8.20 9.37
CA ILE A 74 0.94 -7.18 9.83
C ILE A 74 0.33 -5.79 9.65
N HIS A 75 0.47 -4.97 10.69
CA HIS A 75 0.16 -3.55 10.68
C HIS A 75 1.35 -2.74 11.21
N LEU A 76 1.62 -1.60 10.60
CA LEU A 76 2.51 -0.57 11.12
C LEU A 76 1.67 0.69 11.33
N THR A 77 1.58 1.18 12.58
CA THR A 77 0.70 2.29 12.96
C THR A 77 1.41 3.32 13.83
N GLY A 78 0.88 4.54 13.90
CA GLY A 78 1.35 5.59 14.81
C GLY A 78 2.41 6.55 14.25
N GLY A 79 2.92 6.32 13.04
CA GLY A 79 3.72 7.28 12.28
C GLY A 79 2.88 8.09 11.29
N ASP A 80 3.54 8.90 10.45
CA ASP A 80 2.86 9.69 9.40
C ASP A 80 2.28 8.81 8.28
N PHE A 81 2.85 7.62 8.09
CA PHE A 81 2.37 6.60 7.17
C PHE A 81 2.07 5.29 7.90
N GLU A 82 0.87 4.77 7.70
CA GLU A 82 0.44 3.48 8.25
C GLU A 82 0.36 2.41 7.18
N TYR A 83 0.98 1.26 7.45
CA TYR A 83 0.90 0.08 6.59
C TYR A 83 -0.08 -0.93 7.19
N HIS A 84 -0.92 -1.55 6.36
CA HIS A 84 -1.83 -2.59 6.80
C HIS A 84 -1.98 -3.71 5.77
N GLU A 85 -2.00 -4.93 6.27
CA GLU A 85 -2.55 -6.07 5.56
C GLU A 85 -4.05 -6.19 5.86
N ARG A 86 -4.87 -6.23 4.81
CA ARG A 86 -6.34 -6.26 4.90
C ARG A 86 -6.89 -7.39 4.06
N VAL A 87 -8.04 -7.93 4.46
CA VAL A 87 -8.80 -8.86 3.63
C VAL A 87 -9.82 -8.11 2.79
N THR A 88 -10.06 -8.59 1.58
CA THR A 88 -11.18 -8.15 0.76
C THR A 88 -12.51 -8.42 1.48
N PRO A 89 -13.59 -7.69 1.17
CA PRO A 89 -14.89 -7.87 1.85
C PRO A 89 -15.47 -9.29 1.76
N ASP A 90 -15.10 -10.05 0.72
CA ASP A 90 -15.45 -11.45 0.51
C ASP A 90 -14.53 -12.45 1.23
N ASN A 91 -13.48 -11.96 1.93
CA ASN A 91 -12.43 -12.73 2.59
C ASN A 91 -11.62 -13.66 1.67
N GLU A 92 -11.66 -13.48 0.35
CA GLU A 92 -10.93 -14.34 -0.58
C GLU A 92 -9.46 -13.94 -0.74
N GLU A 93 -9.13 -12.64 -0.65
CA GLU A 93 -7.78 -12.13 -0.91
C GLU A 93 -7.30 -11.17 0.19
N THR A 94 -6.02 -11.29 0.54
CA THR A 94 -5.33 -10.28 1.34
C THR A 94 -4.65 -9.27 0.42
N TYR A 95 -4.89 -7.99 0.66
CA TYR A 95 -4.21 -6.88 -0.01
C TYR A 95 -3.49 -6.01 1.01
N LYS A 96 -2.49 -5.28 0.54
CA LYS A 96 -1.65 -4.39 1.35
C LYS A 96 -2.03 -2.96 1.03
N VAL A 97 -2.05 -2.13 2.07
CA VAL A 97 -2.36 -0.71 1.94
C VAL A 97 -1.32 0.08 2.71
N LEU A 98 -0.87 1.19 2.13
CA LEU A 98 -0.14 2.25 2.82
C LEU A 98 -1.07 3.47 2.85
N VAL A 99 -1.23 4.10 4.01
CA VAL A 99 -2.12 5.24 4.22
C VAL A 99 -1.31 6.38 4.79
N GLU A 100 -1.45 7.57 4.22
CA GLU A 100 -0.94 8.80 4.82
C GLU A 100 -1.97 9.28 5.85
N VAL A 101 -1.59 9.34 7.13
CA VAL A 101 -2.50 9.66 8.24
C VAL A 101 -2.30 11.08 8.80
N ASN A 102 -1.09 11.62 8.68
CA ASN A 102 -0.78 13.00 9.05
C ASN A 102 -0.41 13.77 7.78
N ARG A 103 -1.31 14.64 7.31
CA ARG A 103 -1.09 15.51 6.16
C ARG A 103 -1.38 16.96 6.53
#